data_AF-A0A645IRP9-F1
#
_entry.id   AF-A0A645IRP9-F1
#
_cell.length_a   1.000
_cell.length_b   1.000
_cell.length_c   1.000
_cell.angle_alpha   90.00
_cell.angle_beta   90.00
_cell.angle_gamma   90.00
#
_symmetry.space_group_name_H-M   'P 1'
#
loop_
_entity.id
_entity.type
_entity.pdbx_description
1 polymer ?
#
loop_
_entity_poly.entity_id
_entity_poly.type
_entity_poly.pdbx_seq_one_letter_code
_entity_poly.pdbx_strand_id
1 'polypeptide(L)'
;MSDTMIVTGPEEESPRKCTLKMAPGLGLIKGVIIDQHFAQRGRIGRLLVGISENPESIGIGIDEDTAIIVNREAQFSVIGSGAVYVIDGSEITKTNVSEQNPDEILSICNIKMHILKKDDKYDLNRRTP
;
A
#
# COMPACT_ATOMS: atom_id res chain seq x y z
N MET A 1 3.54 -1.18 12.39
CA MET A 1 4.46 -0.23 11.71
C MET A 1 5.34 -1.02 10.77
N SER A 2 5.37 -0.64 9.49
CA SER A 2 6.10 -1.30 8.40
C SER A 2 7.62 -1.18 8.54
N ASP A 3 8.34 -1.98 7.76
CA ASP A 3 9.77 -1.83 7.48
C ASP A 3 10.08 -0.69 6.49
N THR A 4 9.16 -0.39 5.58
CA THR A 4 9.23 0.78 4.69
C THR A 4 8.09 1.75 4.97
N MET A 5 8.40 3.03 5.18
CA MET A 5 7.43 4.09 5.51
C MET A 5 7.35 5.14 4.40
N ILE A 6 6.14 5.58 4.06
CA ILE A 6 5.90 6.78 3.24
C ILE A 6 6.02 8.02 4.14
N VAL A 7 6.98 8.88 3.83
CA VAL A 7 7.28 10.10 4.62
C VAL A 7 6.60 11.33 4.03
N THR A 8 6.56 11.44 2.71
CA THR A 8 5.96 12.57 1.99
C THR A 8 5.58 12.13 0.59
N GLY A 9 4.49 12.68 0.06
CA GLY A 9 4.09 12.56 -1.33
C GLY A 9 2.83 13.38 -1.59
N PRO A 10 2.57 13.76 -2.85
CA PRO A 10 1.39 14.52 -3.22
C PRO A 10 0.12 13.74 -2.89
N GLU A 11 -0.92 14.50 -2.58
CA GLU A 11 -2.28 14.02 -2.34
C GLU A 11 -3.14 14.45 -3.54
N GLU A 12 -4.14 13.65 -3.93
CA GLU A 12 -5.17 14.02 -4.92
C GLU A 12 -4.70 14.33 -6.36
N GLU A 13 -3.48 13.91 -6.74
CA GLU A 13 -2.99 13.98 -8.12
C GLU A 13 -2.88 12.60 -8.77
N SER A 14 -2.84 12.56 -10.11
CA SER A 14 -2.44 11.33 -10.81
C SER A 14 -1.06 10.88 -10.33
N PRO A 15 -0.85 9.59 -10.03
CA PRO A 15 0.42 9.10 -9.54
C PRO A 15 1.53 9.39 -10.55
N ARG A 16 2.64 9.96 -10.07
CA ARG A 16 3.85 10.26 -10.83
C ARG A 16 5.08 9.72 -10.12
N LYS A 17 6.10 9.39 -10.88
CA LYS A 17 7.39 8.93 -10.37
C LYS A 17 8.07 10.02 -9.51
N CYS A 18 8.95 9.61 -8.58
CA CYS A 18 9.79 10.50 -7.76
C CYS A 18 9.06 11.53 -6.87
N THR A 19 7.75 11.48 -6.79
CA THR A 19 6.97 12.34 -5.88
C THR A 19 6.87 11.75 -4.47
N LEU A 20 7.16 10.46 -4.32
CA LEU A 20 7.14 9.73 -3.06
C LEU A 20 8.51 9.70 -2.40
N LYS A 21 8.58 10.08 -1.12
CA LYS A 21 9.76 9.85 -0.27
C LYS A 21 9.49 8.69 0.68
N MET A 22 10.34 7.68 0.61
CA MET A 22 10.32 6.53 1.52
C MET A 22 11.51 6.54 2.48
N ALA A 23 11.32 6.01 3.68
CA ALA A 23 12.36 5.85 4.68
C ALA A 23 12.19 4.53 5.44
N PRO A 24 13.24 4.02 6.10
CA PRO A 24 13.12 2.88 7.01
C PRO A 24 12.10 3.16 8.12
N GLY A 25 11.20 2.20 8.33
CA GLY A 25 10.25 2.20 9.44
C GLY A 25 10.76 1.41 10.65
N LEU A 26 9.86 1.14 11.60
CA LEU A 26 10.19 0.37 12.82
C LEU A 26 10.26 -1.15 12.58
N GLY A 27 9.80 -1.65 11.43
CA GLY A 27 9.93 -3.07 11.06
C GLY A 27 9.14 -4.04 11.94
N LEU A 28 8.02 -3.60 12.53
CA LEU A 28 7.15 -4.47 13.34
C LEU A 28 6.41 -5.50 12.49
N ILE A 29 6.11 -5.14 11.24
CA ILE A 29 5.59 -6.02 10.20
C ILE A 29 6.53 -5.87 9.01
N LYS A 30 7.02 -6.98 8.47
CA LYS A 30 7.98 -7.01 7.36
C LYS A 30 7.28 -7.17 6.02
N GLY A 31 7.88 -6.66 4.96
CA GLY A 31 7.38 -6.81 3.60
C GLY A 31 6.06 -6.07 3.35
N VAL A 32 5.80 -5.00 4.10
CA VAL A 32 4.56 -4.22 3.95
C VAL A 32 4.88 -2.73 3.88
N ILE A 33 4.11 -1.98 3.11
CA ILE A 33 4.12 -0.51 3.09
C ILE A 33 2.76 -0.06 3.63
N ILE A 34 2.75 0.68 4.74
CA ILE A 34 1.52 1.12 5.39
C ILE A 34 1.31 2.61 5.15
N ASP A 35 0.09 2.98 4.78
CA ASP A 35 -0.38 4.35 4.67
C ASP A 35 -1.69 4.56 5.45
N GLN A 36 -1.87 5.72 6.06
CA GLN A 36 -2.96 6.06 6.98
C GLN A 36 -3.83 7.20 6.44
N HIS A 37 -5.04 7.40 6.97
CA HIS A 37 -6.02 8.39 6.47
C HIS A 37 -6.22 8.27 4.95
N PHE A 38 -6.33 7.02 4.50
CA PHE A 38 -6.00 6.63 3.14
C PHE A 38 -6.98 7.20 2.10
N ALA A 39 -8.25 6.81 2.17
CA ALA A 39 -9.25 7.29 1.22
C ALA A 39 -9.56 8.78 1.42
N GLN A 40 -9.54 9.26 2.66
CA GLN A 40 -9.91 10.63 3.04
C GLN A 40 -8.99 11.69 2.42
N ARG A 41 -7.75 11.32 2.06
CA ARG A 41 -6.75 12.24 1.50
C ARG A 41 -6.29 11.81 0.10
N GLY A 42 -7.05 10.97 -0.59
CA GLY A 42 -6.72 10.51 -1.95
C GLY A 42 -5.36 9.81 -2.05
N ARG A 43 -4.92 9.07 -1.01
CA ARG A 43 -3.55 8.51 -0.91
C ARG A 43 -3.34 7.21 -1.68
N ILE A 44 -4.34 6.78 -2.45
CA ILE A 44 -4.24 5.61 -3.33
C ILE A 44 -3.11 5.76 -4.36
N GLY A 45 -2.98 6.93 -4.99
CA GLY A 45 -1.98 7.16 -6.02
C GLY A 45 -0.56 6.96 -5.49
N ARG A 46 -0.24 7.54 -4.33
CA ARG A 46 1.09 7.44 -3.75
C ARG A 46 1.42 6.04 -3.22
N LEU A 47 0.44 5.30 -2.69
CA LEU A 47 0.65 3.91 -2.32
C LEU A 47 0.89 3.02 -3.55
N LEU A 48 0.18 3.26 -4.65
CA LEU A 48 0.43 2.59 -5.92
C LEU A 48 1.85 2.86 -6.46
N VAL A 49 2.33 4.10 -6.35
CA VAL A 49 3.74 4.43 -6.67
C VAL A 49 4.68 3.58 -5.82
N GLY A 50 4.52 3.59 -4.49
CA GLY A 50 5.39 2.84 -3.58
C GLY A 50 5.41 1.33 -3.86
N ILE A 51 4.26 0.75 -4.21
CA ILE A 51 4.16 -0.67 -4.59
C ILE A 51 4.74 -0.95 -5.98
N SER A 52 4.59 -0.03 -6.93
CA SER A 52 5.25 -0.19 -8.23
C SER A 52 6.77 -0.14 -8.12
N GLU A 53 7.31 0.67 -7.19
CA GLU A 53 8.74 0.72 -6.88
C GLU A 53 9.23 -0.52 -6.09
N ASN A 54 8.32 -1.18 -5.34
CA ASN A 54 8.62 -2.32 -4.48
C ASN A 54 7.54 -3.43 -4.61
N PRO A 55 7.45 -4.11 -5.76
CA PRO A 55 6.36 -5.06 -6.04
C PRO A 55 6.34 -6.29 -5.12
N GLU A 56 7.48 -6.58 -4.46
CA GLU A 56 7.60 -7.63 -3.45
C GLU A 56 6.86 -7.27 -2.14
N SER A 57 6.61 -5.99 -1.88
CA SER A 57 5.89 -5.54 -0.68
C SER A 57 4.37 -5.55 -0.89
N ILE A 58 3.62 -5.71 0.21
CA ILE A 58 2.16 -5.54 0.22
C ILE A 58 1.83 -4.13 0.70
N GLY A 59 1.04 -3.40 -0.08
CA GLY A 59 0.54 -2.07 0.29
C GLY A 59 -0.68 -2.19 1.16
N ILE A 60 -0.73 -1.47 2.28
CA ILE A 60 -1.85 -1.46 3.21
C ILE A 60 -2.26 -0.01 3.44
N GLY A 61 -3.36 0.41 2.81
CA GLY A 61 -4.02 1.68 3.06
C GLY A 61 -5.07 1.52 4.16
N ILE A 62 -4.98 2.28 5.24
CA ILE A 62 -5.91 2.22 6.38
C ILE A 62 -6.66 3.55 6.47
N ASP A 63 -7.98 3.49 6.42
CA ASP A 63 -8.84 4.66 6.60
C ASP A 63 -8.81 5.20 8.04
N GLU A 64 -9.35 6.41 8.23
CA GLU A 64 -9.62 6.96 9.56
C GLU A 64 -10.56 6.03 10.35
N ASP A 65 -10.46 6.08 11.69
CA ASP A 65 -11.25 5.24 12.61
C ASP A 65 -11.22 3.72 12.26
N THR A 66 -10.10 3.28 11.70
CA THR A 66 -9.89 1.90 11.22
C THR A 66 -8.50 1.41 11.61
N ALA A 67 -8.38 0.12 11.91
CA ALA A 67 -7.10 -0.50 12.23
C ALA A 67 -7.07 -1.98 11.81
N ILE A 68 -5.86 -2.53 11.76
CA ILE A 68 -5.61 -3.96 11.62
C ILE A 68 -5.00 -4.52 12.91
N ILE A 69 -5.43 -5.71 13.31
CA ILE A 69 -4.79 -6.48 14.38
C ILE A 69 -4.02 -7.63 13.72
N VAL A 70 -2.70 -7.62 13.85
CA VAL A 70 -1.82 -8.63 13.25
C VAL A 70 -1.43 -9.67 14.30
N ASN A 71 -1.59 -10.95 13.97
CA ASN A 71 -1.22 -12.06 14.84
C ASN A 71 0.22 -12.56 14.53
N ARG A 72 0.68 -13.58 15.27
CA ARG A 72 2.02 -14.17 15.11
C ARG A 72 2.21 -14.95 13.82
N GLU A 73 1.12 -15.30 13.14
CA GLU A 73 1.10 -16.06 11.88
C GLU A 73 1.09 -15.14 10.65
N ALA A 74 1.30 -13.83 10.85
CA ALA A 74 1.22 -12.79 9.83
C ALA A 74 -0.17 -12.72 9.15
N GLN A 75 -1.21 -13.05 9.88
CA GLN A 75 -2.59 -12.78 9.48
C GLN A 75 -3.09 -11.54 10.22
N PHE A 76 -3.94 -10.76 9.56
CA PHE A 76 -4.60 -9.64 10.19
C PHE A 76 -6.11 -9.72 10.09
N SER A 77 -6.78 -9.10 11.06
CA SER A 77 -8.23 -8.84 11.05
C SER A 77 -8.49 -7.33 11.10
N VAL A 78 -9.49 -6.87 10.37
CA VAL A 78 -9.87 -5.45 10.34
C VAL A 78 -10.83 -5.13 11.50
N ILE A 79 -10.58 -4.00 12.16
CA ILE A 79 -11.46 -3.39 13.16
C ILE A 79 -11.70 -1.91 12.81
N GLY A 80 -12.79 -1.34 13.34
CA GLY A 80 -13.16 0.06 13.10
C GLY A 80 -14.33 0.22 12.13
N SER A 81 -14.53 1.44 11.62
CA SER A 81 -15.70 1.83 10.82
C SER A 81 -15.44 2.02 9.33
N GLY A 82 -14.18 2.25 8.93
CA GLY A 82 -13.77 2.41 7.54
C GLY A 82 -13.26 1.12 6.89
N ALA A 83 -12.41 1.27 5.87
CA ALA A 83 -11.86 0.16 5.09
C ALA A 83 -10.34 0.06 5.18
N VAL A 84 -9.85 -1.16 4.91
CA VAL A 84 -8.44 -1.47 4.69
C VAL A 84 -8.25 -1.91 3.25
N TYR A 85 -7.37 -1.22 2.54
CA TYR A 85 -7.04 -1.46 1.15
C TYR A 85 -5.74 -2.24 1.11
N VAL A 86 -5.79 -3.46 0.57
CA VAL A 86 -4.61 -4.29 0.36
C VAL A 86 -4.25 -4.25 -1.12
N ILE A 87 -3.03 -3.84 -1.43
CA ILE A 87 -2.50 -3.71 -2.78
C ILE A 87 -1.33 -4.68 -2.94
N ASP A 88 -1.43 -5.60 -3.89
CA ASP A 88 -0.41 -6.60 -4.20
C ASP A 88 0.14 -6.37 -5.61
N GLY A 89 1.42 -6.02 -5.67
CA GLY A 89 2.17 -5.76 -6.89
C GLY A 89 2.91 -6.97 -7.47
N SER A 90 2.83 -8.15 -6.86
CA SER A 90 3.62 -9.32 -7.28
C SER A 90 3.32 -9.82 -8.69
N GLU A 91 2.14 -9.51 -9.22
CA GLU A 91 1.71 -9.92 -10.57
C GLU A 91 1.78 -8.78 -11.60
N ILE A 92 2.38 -7.62 -11.28
CA ILE A 92 2.48 -6.50 -12.22
C ILE A 92 3.16 -6.95 -13.53
N THR A 93 2.48 -6.76 -14.66
CA THR A 93 2.96 -7.17 -15.98
C THR A 93 3.58 -6.04 -16.78
N LYS A 94 3.24 -4.79 -16.46
CA LYS A 94 3.77 -3.59 -17.10
C LYS A 94 3.78 -2.43 -16.11
N THR A 95 4.90 -1.71 -16.03
CA THR A 95 5.00 -0.44 -15.32
C THR A 95 6.08 0.45 -15.94
N ASN A 96 5.87 1.78 -15.95
CA ASN A 96 6.88 2.76 -16.38
C ASN A 96 7.68 3.35 -15.19
N VAL A 97 7.55 2.78 -13.99
CA VAL A 97 8.22 3.27 -12.76
C VAL A 97 9.76 3.30 -12.87
N SER A 98 10.35 2.42 -13.68
CA SER A 98 11.80 2.32 -13.88
C SER A 98 12.34 3.28 -14.96
N GLU A 99 11.48 3.98 -15.72
CA GLU A 99 11.88 4.82 -16.85
C GLU A 99 12.52 6.15 -16.42
N GLN A 100 13.30 6.82 -17.30
CA GLN A 100 14.14 7.96 -16.91
C GLN A 100 13.38 9.28 -16.67
N ASN A 101 12.08 9.35 -16.94
CA ASN A 101 11.29 10.58 -16.84
C ASN A 101 10.49 10.64 -15.53
N PRO A 102 10.93 11.41 -14.52
CA PRO A 102 10.29 11.45 -13.20
C PRO A 102 8.89 12.10 -13.21
N ASP A 103 8.61 13.01 -14.14
CA ASP A 103 7.33 13.72 -14.17
C ASP A 103 6.23 13.01 -14.98
N GLU A 104 6.52 11.81 -15.51
CA GLU A 104 5.55 11.05 -16.28
C GLU A 104 4.44 10.47 -15.41
N ILE A 105 3.21 10.41 -15.96
CA ILE A 105 2.10 9.74 -15.29
C ILE A 105 2.41 8.25 -15.21
N LEU A 106 2.23 7.69 -14.03
CA LEU A 106 2.46 6.29 -13.76
C LEU A 106 1.43 5.42 -14.48
N SER A 107 1.92 4.46 -15.26
CA SER A 107 1.15 3.36 -15.82
C SER A 107 1.50 2.09 -15.06
N ILE A 108 0.50 1.37 -14.53
CA ILE A 108 0.67 0.03 -13.93
C ILE A 108 -0.40 -0.89 -14.50
N CYS A 109 -0.03 -2.10 -14.89
CA CYS A 109 -0.97 -3.12 -15.36
C CYS A 109 -0.86 -4.40 -14.52
N ASN A 110 -2.01 -5.06 -14.33
CA ASN A 110 -2.17 -6.30 -13.57
C ASN A 110 -1.80 -6.19 -12.09
N ILE A 111 -2.43 -5.25 -11.39
CA ILE A 111 -2.31 -5.11 -9.94
C ILE A 111 -3.53 -5.72 -9.26
N LYS A 112 -3.32 -6.42 -8.13
CA LYS A 112 -4.40 -7.02 -7.36
C LYS A 112 -4.74 -6.11 -6.17
N MET A 113 -6.02 -5.85 -5.98
CA MET A 113 -6.51 -5.04 -4.86
C MET A 113 -7.64 -5.76 -4.14
N HIS A 114 -7.57 -5.74 -2.82
CA HIS A 114 -8.66 -6.14 -1.94
C HIS A 114 -9.07 -4.95 -1.07
N ILE A 115 -10.38 -4.79 -0.86
CA ILE A 115 -10.92 -3.79 0.06
C ILE A 115 -11.65 -4.57 1.14
N LEU A 116 -11.15 -4.45 2.36
CA LEU A 116 -11.58 -5.24 3.52
C LEU A 116 -12.27 -4.32 4.51
N LYS A 117 -13.39 -4.77 5.07
CA LYS A 117 -14.12 -4.07 6.13
C LYS A 117 -13.92 -4.79 7.46
N LYS A 118 -14.49 -4.21 8.52
CA LYS A 118 -14.55 -4.85 9.85
C LYS A 118 -14.89 -6.34 9.77
N ASP A 119 -14.16 -7.12 10.55
CA ASP A 119 -14.23 -8.59 10.70
C ASP A 119 -13.67 -9.40 9.52
N ASP A 120 -13.35 -8.77 8.38
CA ASP A 120 -12.59 -9.43 7.32
C ASP A 120 -11.17 -9.72 7.79
N LYS A 121 -10.58 -10.76 7.18
CA LYS A 121 -9.22 -11.22 7.46
C LYS A 121 -8.38 -11.20 6.20
N TYR A 122 -7.08 -11.25 6.39
CA TYR A 122 -6.11 -11.38 5.32
C TYR A 122 -4.84 -12.06 5.82
N ASP A 123 -4.30 -12.98 5.02
CA ASP A 123 -3.05 -13.67 5.29
C ASP A 123 -1.93 -13.05 4.44
N LEU A 124 -0.97 -12.40 5.10
CA LEU A 124 0.14 -11.71 4.42
C LEU A 124 1.10 -12.69 3.73
N ASN A 125 1.23 -13.93 4.22
CA ASN A 125 2.10 -14.93 3.62
C ASN A 125 1.46 -15.52 2.35
N ARG A 126 0.15 -15.75 2.40
CA ARG A 126 -0.62 -16.32 1.27
C ARG A 126 -1.08 -15.26 0.27
N ARG A 127 -1.05 -13.99 0.66
CA ARG A 127 -1.57 -12.84 -0.09
C ARG A 127 -3.04 -12.99 -0.48
N THR A 128 -3.86 -13.49 0.44
CA THR A 128 -5.29 -13.74 0.23
C THR A 128 -6.13 -13.34 1.44
N PRO A 129 -7.38 -12.88 1.23
CA PRO A 129 -8.38 -12.77 2.29
C PRO A 129 -8.67 -14.10 2.99
#